data_AF-A0AAE0ZZG7-F1
#
_entry.id   AF-A0AAE0ZZG7-F1
#
_cell.length_a   1.000
_cell.length_b   1.000
_cell.length_c   1.000
_cell.angle_alpha   90.00
_cell.angle_beta   90.00
_cell.angle_gamma   90.00
#
_symmetry.space_group_name_H-M   'P 1'
#
loop_
_entity.id
_entity.type
_entity.pdbx_description
1 polymer ?
#
loop_
_entity_poly.entity_id
_entity_poly.type
_entity_poly.pdbx_seq_one_letter_code
_entity_poly.pdbx_strand_id
1 'polypeptide(L)'
;MVKIVDMSFNELTELSNCSYINLMLTLEELNLSYNAKLFRLGRNAFSGLEFLTILDLSYTSLSWLAPDMFDGLTSLKELSLEGTPLVSVRFVLPENTEILNVQFTNIADVGEDVFSKVTNIRKVNSSTYKLCCPAVLGSRIPKHLCHYTGGAVSSCTNLTEEPSLRFVASFVGLVTLVGNAAALVYRLVWDREMLKKPFSFFFTNLGVSDLFTGVYLITVAGADAVFHGKFVIYDFNWRRSRMCQAIGVLVTMASVTSTLFISLITVDRYLAVRFPLGEFRFSILRVYLAVTGT
;
A
#
# COMPACT_ATOMS: atom_id res chain seq x y z
N MET A 1 46.89 10.84 7.42
CA MET A 1 45.46 10.75 7.77
C MET A 1 44.72 10.24 6.54
N VAL A 2 43.95 9.16 6.69
CA VAL A 2 43.22 8.55 5.58
C VAL A 2 41.92 9.34 5.37
N LYS A 3 41.65 9.70 4.11
CA LYS A 3 40.45 10.45 3.70
C LYS A 3 39.48 9.63 2.87
N ILE A 4 40.00 8.65 2.13
CA ILE A 4 39.21 7.81 1.23
C ILE A 4 39.49 6.36 1.63
N VAL A 5 38.42 5.60 1.86
CA VAL A 5 38.48 4.17 2.10
C VAL A 5 37.57 3.49 1.10
N ASP A 6 38.19 2.73 0.20
CA ASP A 6 37.50 1.87 -0.73
C ASP A 6 37.59 0.41 -0.27
N MET A 7 36.45 -0.15 0.12
CA MET A 7 36.27 -1.56 0.46
C MET A 7 35.22 -2.20 -0.46
N SER A 8 35.00 -1.63 -1.65
CA SER A 8 34.10 -2.21 -2.63
C SER A 8 34.59 -3.56 -3.15
N PHE A 9 33.68 -4.36 -3.73
CA PHE A 9 33.97 -5.68 -4.31
C PHE A 9 34.64 -6.66 -3.34
N ASN A 10 34.28 -6.59 -2.06
CA ASN A 10 34.72 -7.55 -1.05
C ASN A 10 33.58 -8.50 -0.65
N GLU A 11 33.87 -9.39 0.30
CA GLU A 11 32.91 -10.33 0.87
C GLU A 11 32.43 -9.91 2.27
N LEU A 12 32.31 -8.62 2.54
CA LEU A 12 31.83 -8.13 3.83
C LEU A 12 30.42 -8.65 4.07
N THR A 13 30.17 -9.19 5.27
CA THR A 13 28.86 -9.73 5.68
C THR A 13 28.12 -8.78 6.60
N GLU A 14 28.85 -8.13 7.51
CA GLU A 14 28.33 -7.19 8.49
C GLU A 14 29.35 -6.08 8.74
N LEU A 15 28.87 -4.87 9.03
CA LEU A 15 29.69 -3.77 9.55
C LEU A 15 29.29 -3.50 11.01
N SER A 16 30.20 -3.79 11.95
CA SER A 16 29.92 -3.71 13.39
C SER A 16 30.06 -2.29 13.97
N ASN A 17 29.42 -2.04 15.12
CA ASN A 17 29.39 -0.73 15.80
C ASN A 17 30.77 -0.16 16.20
N CYS A 18 31.80 -1.01 16.29
CA CYS A 18 33.15 -0.66 16.71
C CYS A 18 34.17 -1.07 15.65
N SER A 19 33.80 -0.91 14.38
CA SER A 19 34.75 -1.13 13.29
C SER A 19 35.90 -0.11 13.37
N TYR A 20 37.07 -0.45 12.84
CA TYR A 20 38.20 0.48 12.76
C TYR A 20 37.85 1.76 11.95
N ILE A 21 36.77 1.73 11.15
CA ILE A 21 36.26 2.87 10.39
C ILE A 21 35.83 3.99 11.33
N ASN A 22 35.16 3.68 12.44
CA ASN A 22 34.71 4.67 13.42
C ASN A 22 35.87 5.48 14.05
N LEU A 23 37.10 4.95 14.00
CA LEU A 23 38.30 5.63 14.48
C LEU A 23 38.92 6.57 13.42
N MET A 24 38.46 6.51 12.17
CA MET A 24 38.94 7.32 11.06
C MET A 24 38.21 8.66 11.02
N LEU A 25 38.43 9.50 12.02
CA LEU A 25 37.74 10.78 12.19
C LEU A 25 37.97 11.80 11.05
N THR A 26 38.93 11.55 10.15
CA THR A 26 39.21 12.41 8.99
C THR A 26 38.66 11.85 7.67
N LEU A 27 37.86 10.79 7.73
CA LEU A 27 37.33 10.12 6.55
C LEU A 27 36.31 11.00 5.84
N GLU A 28 36.51 11.20 4.54
CA GLU A 28 35.66 11.98 3.64
C GLU A 28 34.86 11.05 2.72
N GLU A 29 35.42 9.92 2.28
CA GLU A 29 34.73 8.99 1.37
C GLU A 29 34.84 7.55 1.86
N LEU A 30 33.68 6.88 1.91
CA LEU A 30 33.57 5.47 2.28
C LEU A 30 32.79 4.72 1.20
N ASN A 31 33.51 3.87 0.47
CA ASN A 31 32.91 3.00 -0.53
C ASN A 31 32.83 1.56 0.00
N LEU A 32 31.60 1.08 0.20
CA LEU A 32 31.24 -0.28 0.61
C LEU A 32 30.45 -1.01 -0.48
N SER A 33 30.40 -0.45 -1.69
CA SER A 33 29.60 -0.99 -2.79
C SER A 33 30.03 -2.40 -3.22
N TYR A 34 29.14 -3.13 -3.89
CA TYR A 34 29.42 -4.47 -4.41
C TYR A 34 29.87 -5.49 -3.35
N ASN A 35 29.55 -5.26 -2.08
CA ASN A 35 29.64 -6.28 -1.03
C ASN A 35 28.33 -7.06 -0.99
N ALA A 36 28.17 -8.01 -1.92
CA ALA A 36 26.92 -8.74 -2.13
C ALA A 36 26.44 -9.54 -0.89
N LYS A 37 27.32 -9.83 0.08
CA LYS A 37 26.97 -10.52 1.32
C LYS A 37 26.65 -9.56 2.48
N LEU A 38 26.83 -8.25 2.32
CA LEU A 38 26.64 -7.27 3.39
C LEU A 38 25.15 -7.05 3.64
N PHE A 39 24.61 -7.70 4.66
CA PHE A 39 23.17 -7.69 4.95
C PHE A 39 22.79 -6.88 6.19
N ARG A 40 23.79 -6.49 6.99
CA ARG A 40 23.56 -5.79 8.26
C ARG A 40 24.62 -4.72 8.54
N LEU A 41 24.13 -3.55 8.92
CA LEU A 41 24.93 -2.51 9.55
C LEU A 41 24.58 -2.47 11.04
N GLY A 42 25.60 -2.35 11.89
CA GLY A 42 25.41 -2.04 13.29
C GLY A 42 24.78 -0.65 13.45
N ARG A 43 23.96 -0.45 14.49
CA ARG A 43 23.26 0.82 14.77
C ARG A 43 24.18 2.06 14.72
N ASN A 44 25.44 1.93 15.12
CA ASN A 44 26.41 3.02 15.17
C ASN A 44 27.57 2.82 14.18
N ALA A 45 27.36 2.08 13.10
CA ALA A 45 28.41 1.71 12.15
C ALA A 45 29.13 2.92 11.52
N PHE A 46 28.51 4.10 11.50
CA PHE A 46 29.08 5.34 10.96
C PHE A 46 29.25 6.45 12.02
N SER A 47 29.10 6.12 13.30
CA SER A 47 29.24 7.09 14.39
C SER A 47 30.65 7.70 14.42
N GLY A 48 30.73 9.02 14.55
CA GLY A 48 31.99 9.78 14.61
C GLY A 48 32.56 10.18 13.24
N LEU A 49 31.93 9.75 12.13
CA LEU A 49 32.36 10.11 10.78
C LEU A 49 31.77 11.47 10.34
N GLU A 50 32.00 12.51 11.14
CA GLU A 50 31.40 13.85 10.94
C GLU A 50 31.84 14.52 9.63
N PHE A 51 33.01 14.15 9.11
CA PHE A 51 33.60 14.68 7.87
C PHE A 51 33.25 13.85 6.62
N LEU A 52 32.51 12.75 6.76
CA LEU A 52 32.14 11.90 5.64
C LEU A 52 31.21 12.66 4.70
N THR A 53 31.62 12.79 3.44
CA THR A 53 30.88 13.48 2.37
C THR A 53 30.22 12.50 1.41
N ILE A 54 30.84 11.35 1.16
CA ILE A 54 30.31 10.31 0.26
C ILE A 54 30.24 8.98 0.99
N LEU A 55 29.05 8.37 0.97
CA LEU A 55 28.79 7.02 1.44
C LEU A 55 28.13 6.20 0.34
N ASP A 56 28.86 5.21 -0.17
CA ASP A 56 28.34 4.28 -1.17
C ASP A 56 28.11 2.90 -0.55
N LEU A 57 26.85 2.50 -0.49
CA LEU A 57 26.35 1.19 -0.02
C LEU A 57 25.64 0.42 -1.14
N SER A 58 25.86 0.82 -2.40
CA SER A 58 25.20 0.23 -3.56
C SER A 58 25.57 -1.24 -3.77
N TYR A 59 24.65 -2.01 -4.36
CA TYR A 59 24.85 -3.43 -4.67
C TYR A 59 25.27 -4.26 -3.44
N THR A 60 24.71 -3.93 -2.28
CA THR A 60 24.79 -4.70 -1.02
C THR A 60 23.47 -5.45 -0.77
N SER A 61 23.47 -6.37 0.20
CA SER A 61 22.28 -7.15 0.59
C SER A 61 21.46 -6.49 1.72
N LEU A 62 21.57 -5.16 1.87
CA LEU A 62 20.86 -4.41 2.90
C LEU A 62 19.36 -4.33 2.58
N SER A 63 18.54 -5.03 3.37
CA SER A 63 17.07 -5.05 3.21
C SER A 63 16.34 -4.10 4.15
N TRP A 64 17.04 -3.62 5.19
CA TRP A 64 16.51 -2.70 6.18
C TRP A 64 17.62 -1.80 6.74
N LEU A 65 17.28 -0.55 7.01
CA LEU A 65 18.14 0.43 7.67
C LEU A 65 17.38 1.06 8.84
N ALA A 66 18.08 1.30 9.94
CA ALA A 66 17.50 1.93 11.10
C ALA A 66 17.14 3.40 10.83
N PRO A 67 16.07 3.94 11.46
CA PRO A 67 15.68 5.34 11.27
C PRO A 67 16.80 6.36 11.53
N ASP A 68 17.66 6.04 12.50
CA ASP A 68 18.80 6.82 13.02
C ASP A 68 20.15 6.42 12.40
N MET A 69 20.16 5.56 11.37
CA MET A 69 21.40 4.97 10.83
C MET A 69 22.44 6.00 10.35
N PHE A 70 21.99 7.16 9.89
CA PHE A 70 22.86 8.22 9.35
C PHE A 70 22.99 9.43 10.29
N ASP A 71 22.50 9.33 11.53
CA ASP A 71 22.67 10.40 12.50
C ASP A 71 24.16 10.64 12.80
N GLY A 72 24.55 11.91 12.91
CA GLY A 72 25.94 12.33 13.12
C GLY A 72 26.77 12.52 11.85
N LEU A 73 26.28 12.09 10.68
CA LEU A 73 26.95 12.32 9.39
C LEU A 73 26.70 13.75 8.86
N THR A 74 27.14 14.75 9.61
CA THR A 74 26.82 16.16 9.39
C THR A 74 27.35 16.72 8.06
N SER A 75 28.40 16.14 7.50
CA SER A 75 28.99 16.59 6.22
C SER A 75 28.53 15.77 5.01
N LEU A 76 27.62 14.80 5.19
CA LEU A 76 27.25 13.87 4.13
C LEU A 76 26.52 14.61 3.00
N LYS A 77 27.04 14.47 1.78
CA LYS A 77 26.49 15.05 0.56
C LYS A 77 25.88 14.02 -0.35
N GLU A 78 26.48 12.84 -0.45
CA GLU A 78 26.03 11.79 -1.35
C GLU A 78 25.82 10.47 -0.60
N LEU A 79 24.62 9.92 -0.75
CA LEU A 79 24.25 8.60 -0.26
C LEU A 79 23.73 7.75 -1.41
N SER A 80 24.45 6.66 -1.70
CA SER A 80 24.01 5.65 -2.68
C SER A 80 23.62 4.35 -1.98
N LEU A 81 22.39 3.92 -2.25
CA LEU A 81 21.78 2.65 -1.84
C LEU A 81 21.25 1.92 -3.08
N GLU A 82 21.80 2.24 -4.25
CA GLU A 82 21.41 1.67 -5.53
C GLU A 82 21.53 0.15 -5.53
N GLY A 83 20.57 -0.57 -6.11
CA GLY A 83 20.66 -2.02 -6.26
C GLY A 83 20.58 -2.81 -4.94
N THR A 84 20.15 -2.18 -3.85
CA THR A 84 19.92 -2.86 -2.56
C THR A 84 18.51 -3.47 -2.50
N PRO A 85 18.30 -4.57 -1.77
CA PRO A 85 16.98 -5.18 -1.58
C PRO A 85 16.09 -4.43 -0.58
N LEU A 86 16.26 -3.11 -0.45
CA LEU A 86 15.48 -2.27 0.45
C LEU A 86 13.99 -2.30 0.07
N VAL A 87 13.16 -2.64 1.06
CA VAL A 87 11.69 -2.65 0.93
C VAL A 87 11.08 -1.36 1.47
N SER A 88 11.75 -0.70 2.41
CA SER A 88 11.24 0.51 3.07
C SER A 88 12.32 1.57 3.23
N VAL A 89 11.96 2.84 3.00
CA VAL A 89 12.81 3.99 3.29
C VAL A 89 12.18 4.78 4.45
N ARG A 90 12.70 4.57 5.66
CA ARG A 90 12.24 5.21 6.91
C ARG A 90 13.37 5.89 7.70
N PHE A 91 14.56 5.94 7.13
CA PHE A 91 15.69 6.67 7.72
C PHE A 91 15.58 8.15 7.43
N VAL A 92 16.09 8.96 8.37
CA VAL A 92 16.17 10.41 8.20
C VAL A 92 17.50 10.75 7.54
N LEU A 93 17.43 11.48 6.43
CA LEU A 93 18.64 11.97 5.76
C LEU A 93 19.34 13.06 6.59
N PRO A 94 20.68 13.07 6.62
CA PRO A 94 21.45 14.16 7.22
C PRO A 94 21.17 15.52 6.56
N GLU A 95 21.30 16.61 7.33
CA GLU A 95 20.93 17.98 6.92
C GLU A 95 21.57 18.42 5.59
N ASN A 96 22.85 18.07 5.37
CA ASN A 96 23.63 18.51 4.21
C ASN A 96 23.56 17.57 3.00
N THR A 97 22.68 16.56 3.01
CA THR A 97 22.57 15.62 1.89
C THR A 97 22.12 16.35 0.62
N GLU A 98 22.90 16.21 -0.44
CA GLU A 98 22.67 16.81 -1.76
C GLU A 98 22.12 15.78 -2.75
N ILE A 99 22.60 14.53 -2.70
CA ILE A 99 22.26 13.46 -3.63
C ILE A 99 21.84 12.21 -2.87
N LEU A 100 20.63 11.73 -3.15
CA LEU A 100 20.15 10.41 -2.74
C LEU A 100 19.94 9.54 -3.97
N ASN A 101 20.59 8.37 -4.01
CA ASN A 101 20.35 7.36 -5.02
C ASN A 101 19.80 6.07 -4.41
N VAL A 102 18.55 5.75 -4.72
CA VAL A 102 17.86 4.50 -4.35
C VAL A 102 17.26 3.84 -5.60
N GLN A 103 17.92 3.97 -6.75
CA GLN A 103 17.52 3.27 -7.96
C GLN A 103 17.79 1.76 -7.88
N PHE A 104 17.11 0.99 -8.72
CA PHE A 104 17.15 -0.46 -8.76
C PHE A 104 16.82 -1.12 -7.41
N THR A 105 15.95 -0.46 -6.62
CA THR A 105 15.41 -0.97 -5.36
C THR A 105 13.91 -1.28 -5.51
N ASN A 106 13.37 -2.14 -4.65
CA ASN A 106 11.94 -2.49 -4.66
C ASN A 106 11.19 -1.87 -3.46
N ILE A 107 11.28 -0.54 -3.34
CA ILE A 107 10.69 0.20 -2.22
C ILE A 107 9.17 0.16 -2.30
N ALA A 108 8.57 -0.50 -1.32
CA ALA A 108 7.13 -0.61 -1.13
C ALA A 108 6.59 0.38 -0.08
N ASP A 109 7.43 0.84 0.86
CA ASP A 109 7.03 1.64 2.01
C ASP A 109 7.95 2.86 2.20
N VAL A 110 7.39 4.01 2.58
CA VAL A 110 8.13 5.28 2.73
C VAL A 110 7.70 6.01 4.00
N GLY A 111 8.67 6.59 4.72
CA GLY A 111 8.45 7.45 5.88
C GLY A 111 8.13 8.89 5.50
N GLU A 112 7.46 9.61 6.40
CA GLU A 112 7.15 11.05 6.26
C GLU A 112 8.38 11.94 6.55
N ASP A 113 9.32 11.40 7.32
CA ASP A 113 10.43 12.11 7.93
C ASP A 113 11.76 11.96 7.17
N VAL A 114 11.77 11.23 6.05
CA VAL A 114 12.96 10.95 5.23
C VAL A 114 13.71 12.23 4.88
N PHE A 115 12.96 13.26 4.48
CA PHE A 115 13.48 14.57 4.07
C PHE A 115 13.24 15.67 5.12
N SER A 116 12.98 15.30 6.39
CA SER A 116 12.60 16.27 7.42
C SER A 116 13.72 17.27 7.78
N LYS A 117 14.98 16.81 7.79
CA LYS A 117 16.17 17.60 8.16
C LYS A 117 16.90 18.24 6.97
N VAL A 118 16.73 17.72 5.75
CA VAL A 118 17.56 18.16 4.60
C VAL A 118 17.27 19.61 4.21
N THR A 119 18.33 20.34 3.86
CA THR A 119 18.24 21.73 3.40
C THR A 119 18.84 21.93 2.00
N ASN A 120 19.76 21.07 1.59
CA ASN A 120 20.59 21.25 0.37
C ASN A 120 20.36 20.18 -0.72
N ILE A 121 19.23 19.48 -0.70
CA ILE A 121 18.96 18.43 -1.69
C ILE A 121 18.96 18.99 -3.11
N ARG A 122 19.67 18.32 -4.02
CA ARG A 122 19.77 18.67 -5.45
C ARG A 122 19.25 17.56 -6.35
N LYS A 123 19.35 16.30 -5.92
CA LYS A 123 18.96 15.17 -6.75
C LYS A 123 18.49 14.00 -5.90
N VAL A 124 17.30 13.49 -6.22
CA VAL A 124 16.76 12.25 -5.65
C VAL A 124 16.47 11.32 -6.82
N ASN A 125 17.21 10.22 -6.89
CA ASN A 125 17.05 9.17 -7.87
C ASN A 125 16.34 7.97 -7.22
N SER A 126 15.18 7.58 -7.72
CA SER A 126 14.41 6.47 -7.16
C SER A 126 13.86 5.52 -8.22
N SER A 127 13.61 4.26 -7.86
CA SER A 127 12.80 3.37 -8.70
C SER A 127 11.31 3.50 -8.46
N THR A 128 10.90 4.08 -7.33
CA THR A 128 9.49 4.25 -6.96
C THR A 128 9.08 5.71 -7.03
N TYR A 129 7.87 5.98 -7.54
CA TYR A 129 7.32 7.33 -7.55
C TYR A 129 6.95 7.82 -6.13
N LYS A 130 6.80 6.90 -5.16
CA LYS A 130 6.32 7.19 -3.79
C LYS A 130 7.21 8.19 -3.04
N LEU A 131 8.52 8.10 -3.23
CA LEU A 131 9.49 9.04 -2.65
C LEU A 131 9.36 10.45 -3.23
N CYS A 132 8.86 10.58 -4.45
CA CYS A 132 8.67 11.87 -5.14
C CYS A 132 7.29 12.48 -4.87
N CYS A 133 6.52 11.94 -3.93
CA CYS A 133 5.22 12.48 -3.57
C CYS A 133 5.34 13.69 -2.63
N PRO A 134 4.46 14.71 -2.75
CA PRO A 134 4.52 15.91 -1.92
C PRO A 134 4.47 15.63 -0.41
N ALA A 135 3.73 14.60 0.01
CA ALA A 135 3.64 14.19 1.41
C ALA A 135 4.96 13.68 2.00
N VAL A 136 5.89 13.20 1.16
CA VAL A 136 7.20 12.68 1.57
C VAL A 136 8.30 13.72 1.36
N LEU A 137 8.33 14.37 0.19
CA LEU A 137 9.27 15.45 -0.13
C LEU A 137 9.07 16.70 0.75
N GLY A 138 7.85 16.91 1.24
CA GLY A 138 7.44 18.15 1.87
C GLY A 138 7.34 19.31 0.87
N SER A 139 7.06 20.50 1.39
CA SER A 139 6.87 21.72 0.58
C SER A 139 8.19 22.37 0.14
N ARG A 140 9.31 22.03 0.78
CA ARG A 140 10.61 22.66 0.57
C ARG A 140 11.35 22.13 -0.64
N ILE A 141 11.09 20.89 -1.05
CA ILE A 141 11.84 20.21 -2.11
C ILE A 141 11.04 20.25 -3.42
N PRO A 142 11.53 20.93 -4.45
CA PRO A 142 10.88 20.96 -5.75
C PRO A 142 10.80 19.57 -6.40
N LYS A 143 9.65 19.24 -7.00
CA LYS A 143 9.41 17.95 -7.66
C LYS A 143 10.43 17.62 -8.76
N HIS A 144 10.97 18.61 -9.46
CA HIS A 144 11.93 18.41 -10.56
C HIS A 144 13.29 17.86 -10.08
N LEU A 145 13.61 17.97 -8.79
CA LEU A 145 14.82 17.39 -8.22
C LEU A 145 14.65 15.88 -7.96
N CYS A 146 13.42 15.35 -8.03
CA CYS A 146 13.11 13.95 -7.79
C CYS A 146 12.80 13.23 -9.10
N HIS A 147 13.70 12.35 -9.52
CA HIS A 147 13.60 11.55 -10.72
C HIS A 147 13.32 10.10 -10.37
N TYR A 148 12.33 9.49 -11.03
CA TYR A 148 12.01 8.08 -10.87
C TYR A 148 11.88 7.35 -12.21
N THR A 149 12.26 6.07 -12.23
CA THR A 149 12.30 5.24 -13.45
C THR A 149 11.12 4.28 -13.61
N GLY A 150 10.25 4.14 -12.59
CA GLY A 150 9.05 3.28 -12.64
C GLY A 150 7.82 3.95 -13.27
N GLY A 151 6.91 3.17 -13.87
CA GLY A 151 5.62 3.68 -14.34
C GLY A 151 4.71 4.07 -13.18
N ALA A 152 4.17 5.29 -13.17
CA ALA A 152 3.20 5.72 -12.17
C ALA A 152 1.81 5.16 -12.51
N VAL A 153 1.42 4.04 -11.89
CA VAL A 153 0.05 3.48 -12.01
C VAL A 153 -0.89 4.07 -10.95
N SER A 154 -0.35 4.72 -9.90
CA SER A 154 -1.14 5.20 -8.76
C SER A 154 -0.77 6.62 -8.32
N SER A 155 -1.75 7.36 -7.79
CA SER A 155 -1.60 8.75 -7.34
C SER A 155 -0.81 8.85 -6.01
N CYS A 156 -0.27 10.05 -5.75
CA CYS A 156 0.43 10.37 -4.50
C CYS A 156 -0.51 10.74 -3.34
N THR A 157 -1.70 11.23 -3.66
CA THR A 157 -2.51 12.00 -2.71
C THR A 157 -3.60 11.16 -2.10
N ASN A 158 -4.36 10.43 -2.92
CA ASN A 158 -5.65 9.89 -2.53
C ASN A 158 -5.80 8.41 -2.95
N LEU A 159 -6.65 7.70 -2.21
CA LEU A 159 -7.06 6.33 -2.54
C LEU A 159 -7.98 6.34 -3.76
N THR A 160 -8.84 7.37 -3.87
CA THR A 160 -9.60 7.72 -5.07
C THR A 160 -9.07 9.01 -5.67
N GLU A 161 -8.60 8.97 -6.92
CA GLU A 161 -7.95 10.11 -7.58
C GLU A 161 -8.88 11.33 -7.75
N GLU A 162 -10.17 11.09 -8.00
CA GLU A 162 -11.16 12.14 -8.23
C GLU A 162 -12.02 12.41 -6.97
N PRO A 163 -12.11 13.67 -6.49
CA PRO A 163 -12.95 14.04 -5.35
C PRO A 163 -14.42 13.66 -5.54
N SER A 164 -14.93 13.73 -6.78
CA SER A 164 -16.28 13.33 -7.15
C SER A 164 -16.54 11.87 -6.80
N LEU A 165 -15.55 11.00 -7.00
CA LEU A 165 -15.69 9.56 -6.78
C LEU A 165 -15.86 9.22 -5.29
N ARG A 166 -15.25 9.99 -4.38
CA ARG A 166 -15.46 9.85 -2.93
C ARG A 166 -16.90 10.18 -2.53
N PHE A 167 -17.45 11.29 -3.03
CA PHE A 167 -18.84 11.68 -2.73
C PHE A 167 -19.81 10.66 -3.30
N VAL A 168 -19.59 10.21 -4.54
CA VAL A 168 -20.38 9.17 -5.19
C VAL A 168 -20.30 7.87 -4.41
N ALA A 169 -19.12 7.41 -4.02
CA ALA A 169 -18.94 6.18 -3.24
C ALA A 169 -19.63 6.26 -1.87
N SER A 170 -19.54 7.40 -1.19
CA SER A 170 -20.23 7.63 0.09
C SER A 170 -21.74 7.61 -0.07
N PHE A 171 -22.26 8.30 -1.08
CA PHE A 171 -23.69 8.38 -1.37
C PHE A 171 -24.26 7.01 -1.78
N VAL A 172 -23.63 6.35 -2.76
CA VAL A 172 -24.03 5.01 -3.21
C VAL A 172 -23.89 4.00 -2.06
N GLY A 173 -22.82 4.08 -1.26
CA GLY A 173 -22.64 3.24 -0.08
C GLY A 173 -23.76 3.41 0.94
N LEU A 174 -24.19 4.65 1.22
CA LEU A 174 -25.29 4.93 2.14
C LEU A 174 -26.63 4.43 1.60
N VAL A 175 -26.93 4.72 0.34
CA VAL A 175 -28.19 4.29 -0.31
C VAL A 175 -28.28 2.77 -0.37
N THR A 176 -27.20 2.09 -0.73
CA THR A 176 -27.16 0.61 -0.77
C THR A 176 -27.29 0.00 0.62
N LEU A 177 -26.65 0.58 1.63
CA LEU A 177 -26.74 0.10 3.01
C LEU A 177 -28.14 0.31 3.60
N VAL A 178 -28.67 1.54 3.57
CA VAL A 178 -29.97 1.88 4.16
C VAL A 178 -31.11 1.23 3.39
N GLY A 179 -31.08 1.28 2.05
CA GLY A 179 -32.13 0.73 1.20
C GLY A 179 -32.27 -0.78 1.36
N ASN A 180 -31.17 -1.53 1.32
CA ASN A 180 -31.21 -2.97 1.50
C ASN A 180 -31.51 -3.39 2.94
N ALA A 181 -31.05 -2.62 3.94
CA ALA A 181 -31.40 -2.87 5.34
C ALA A 181 -32.91 -2.70 5.57
N ALA A 182 -33.50 -1.60 5.08
CA ALA A 182 -34.93 -1.35 5.18
C ALA A 182 -35.74 -2.44 4.46
N ALA A 183 -35.33 -2.84 3.24
CA ALA A 183 -35.99 -3.91 2.49
C ALA A 183 -35.93 -5.25 3.24
N LEU A 184 -34.79 -5.58 3.86
CA LEU A 184 -34.62 -6.80 4.63
C LEU A 184 -35.47 -6.78 5.91
N VAL A 185 -35.46 -5.68 6.66
CA VAL A 185 -36.28 -5.50 7.87
C VAL A 185 -37.76 -5.59 7.53
N TYR A 186 -38.21 -4.91 6.47
CA TYR A 186 -39.60 -4.98 6.01
C TYR A 186 -40.02 -6.43 5.73
N ARG A 187 -39.18 -7.20 5.02
CA ARG A 187 -39.47 -8.61 4.71
C ARG A 187 -39.47 -9.51 5.94
N LEU A 188 -38.53 -9.31 6.87
CA LEU A 188 -38.40 -10.16 8.06
C LEU A 188 -39.47 -9.87 9.12
N VAL A 189 -39.91 -8.61 9.24
CA VAL A 189 -40.84 -8.17 10.28
C VAL A 189 -42.27 -8.14 9.77
N TRP A 190 -42.50 -7.55 8.60
CA TRP A 190 -43.85 -7.23 8.11
C TRP A 190 -44.36 -8.24 7.08
N ASP A 191 -43.50 -8.72 6.18
CA ASP A 191 -43.91 -9.55 5.03
C ASP A 191 -43.45 -11.01 5.12
N ARG A 192 -43.75 -11.64 6.26
CA ARG A 192 -43.34 -13.03 6.54
C ARG A 192 -44.00 -14.06 5.64
N GLU A 193 -45.13 -13.74 5.01
CA GLU A 193 -45.76 -14.64 4.04
C GLU A 193 -44.97 -14.71 2.72
N MET A 194 -44.42 -13.60 2.24
CA MET A 194 -43.57 -13.61 1.06
C MET A 194 -42.27 -14.38 1.28
N LEU A 195 -41.73 -14.45 2.50
CA LEU A 195 -40.56 -15.28 2.83
C LEU A 195 -40.77 -16.77 2.54
N LYS A 196 -42.02 -17.25 2.58
CA LYS A 196 -42.35 -18.65 2.26
C LYS A 196 -42.30 -18.95 0.75
N LYS A 197 -42.20 -17.93 -0.11
CA LYS A 197 -42.21 -18.11 -1.57
C LYS A 197 -40.80 -18.43 -2.12
N PRO A 198 -40.70 -19.26 -3.17
CA PRO A 198 -39.41 -19.69 -3.73
C PRO A 198 -38.43 -18.60 -4.14
N PHE A 199 -38.94 -17.56 -4.79
CA PHE A 199 -38.10 -16.47 -5.26
C PHE A 199 -37.58 -15.59 -4.09
N SER A 200 -38.20 -15.65 -2.92
CA SER A 200 -37.85 -14.80 -1.77
C SER A 200 -36.45 -15.07 -1.22
N PHE A 201 -36.00 -16.33 -1.31
CA PHE A 201 -34.64 -16.72 -0.97
C PHE A 201 -33.60 -15.95 -1.79
N PHE A 202 -33.80 -15.85 -3.11
CA PHE A 202 -32.89 -15.12 -4.00
C PHE A 202 -32.81 -13.63 -3.67
N PHE A 203 -33.95 -12.96 -3.51
CA PHE A 203 -33.98 -11.54 -3.21
C PHE A 203 -33.48 -11.22 -1.79
N THR A 204 -33.58 -12.15 -0.85
CA THR A 204 -33.05 -11.97 0.52
C THR A 204 -31.53 -12.07 0.52
N ASN A 205 -30.95 -13.07 -0.14
CA ASN A 205 -29.50 -13.21 -0.27
C ASN A 205 -28.89 -12.08 -1.12
N LEU A 206 -29.58 -11.64 -2.18
CA LEU A 206 -29.15 -10.48 -2.96
C LEU A 206 -29.08 -9.21 -2.07
N GLY A 207 -30.11 -8.96 -1.25
CA GLY A 207 -30.09 -7.83 -0.31
C GLY A 207 -28.98 -7.91 0.73
N VAL A 208 -28.67 -9.09 1.25
CA VAL A 208 -27.54 -9.30 2.18
C VAL A 208 -26.19 -9.04 1.50
N SER A 209 -26.02 -9.49 0.25
CA SER A 209 -24.82 -9.23 -0.54
C SER A 209 -24.63 -7.72 -0.80
N ASP A 210 -25.70 -7.03 -1.18
CA ASP A 210 -25.66 -5.60 -1.45
C ASP A 210 -25.38 -4.77 -0.18
N LEU A 211 -25.78 -5.27 1.01
CA LEU A 211 -25.36 -4.69 2.30
C LEU A 211 -23.84 -4.76 2.49
N PHE A 212 -23.20 -5.89 2.19
CA PHE A 212 -21.74 -6.01 2.27
C PHE A 212 -21.04 -5.06 1.29
N THR A 213 -21.61 -4.89 0.09
CA THR A 213 -21.11 -3.90 -0.87
C THR A 213 -21.24 -2.46 -0.33
N GLY A 214 -22.33 -2.14 0.36
CA GLY A 214 -22.50 -0.85 1.05
C GLY A 214 -21.46 -0.60 2.15
N VAL A 215 -21.20 -1.61 3.00
CA VAL A 215 -20.15 -1.55 4.05
C VAL A 215 -18.77 -1.32 3.43
N TYR A 216 -18.46 -2.02 2.33
CA TYR A 216 -17.22 -1.83 1.57
C TYR A 216 -17.06 -0.38 1.10
N LEU A 217 -18.07 0.16 0.42
CA LEU A 217 -18.01 1.52 -0.15
C LEU A 217 -17.84 2.59 0.94
N ILE A 218 -18.59 2.49 2.04
CA ILE A 218 -18.45 3.42 3.17
C ILE A 218 -17.04 3.33 3.78
N THR A 219 -16.50 2.11 3.90
CA THR A 219 -15.16 1.94 4.49
C THR A 219 -14.07 2.53 3.62
N VAL A 220 -14.10 2.27 2.30
CA VAL A 220 -13.13 2.84 1.36
C VAL A 220 -13.24 4.37 1.33
N ALA A 221 -14.46 4.92 1.32
CA ALA A 221 -14.67 6.37 1.38
C ALA A 221 -14.18 7.00 2.70
N GLY A 222 -14.38 6.31 3.83
CA GLY A 222 -13.85 6.72 5.12
C GLY A 222 -12.32 6.69 5.17
N ALA A 223 -11.70 5.65 4.62
CA ALA A 223 -10.24 5.55 4.52
C ALA A 223 -9.66 6.66 3.64
N ASP A 224 -10.27 6.94 2.48
CA ASP A 224 -9.87 8.06 1.62
C ASP A 224 -9.99 9.40 2.35
N ALA A 225 -11.04 9.61 3.14
CA ALA A 225 -11.21 10.80 3.96
C ALA A 225 -10.11 10.96 5.04
N VAL A 226 -9.74 9.88 5.71
CA VAL A 226 -8.73 9.89 6.79
C VAL A 226 -7.31 10.12 6.25
N PHE A 227 -6.99 9.49 5.12
CA PHE A 227 -5.66 9.53 4.53
C PHE A 227 -5.50 10.60 3.43
N HIS A 228 -6.49 11.49 3.29
CA HIS A 228 -6.53 12.51 2.27
C HIS A 228 -5.23 13.31 2.16
N GLY A 229 -4.65 13.37 0.95
CA GLY A 229 -3.42 14.11 0.65
C GLY A 229 -2.12 13.45 1.15
N LYS A 230 -2.21 12.39 1.96
CA LYS A 230 -1.06 11.70 2.57
C LYS A 230 -1.10 10.17 2.43
N PHE A 231 -1.95 9.66 1.53
CA PHE A 231 -2.21 8.23 1.42
C PHE A 231 -0.94 7.42 1.13
N VAL A 232 0.01 7.96 0.36
CA VAL A 232 1.28 7.29 0.04
C VAL A 232 2.08 6.81 1.26
N ILE A 233 1.99 7.52 2.40
CA ILE A 233 2.70 7.15 3.65
C ILE A 233 2.01 5.96 4.33
N TYR A 234 0.68 5.86 4.19
CA TYR A 234 -0.14 4.86 4.87
C TYR A 234 -0.50 3.68 3.96
N ASP A 235 -0.23 3.76 2.65
CA ASP A 235 -0.69 2.78 1.66
C ASP A 235 -0.24 1.35 2.00
N PHE A 236 0.98 1.20 2.51
CA PHE A 236 1.60 -0.09 2.76
C PHE A 236 0.92 -0.77 3.95
N ASN A 237 0.72 -0.02 5.03
CA ASN A 237 0.05 -0.49 6.23
C ASN A 237 -1.44 -0.72 5.99
N TRP A 238 -2.11 0.17 5.25
CA TRP A 238 -3.53 0.03 4.90
C TRP A 238 -3.78 -1.26 4.12
N ARG A 239 -3.05 -1.49 3.02
CA ARG A 239 -3.21 -2.68 2.16
C ARG A 239 -2.88 -3.99 2.89
N ARG A 240 -1.99 -3.96 3.88
CA ARG A 240 -1.66 -5.13 4.71
C ARG A 240 -2.55 -5.30 5.95
N SER A 241 -3.41 -4.32 6.24
CA SER A 241 -4.28 -4.38 7.42
C SER A 241 -5.33 -5.49 7.29
N ARG A 242 -5.68 -6.11 8.43
CA ARG A 242 -6.75 -7.12 8.48
C ARG A 242 -8.10 -6.55 8.03
N MET A 243 -8.33 -5.26 8.29
CA MET A 243 -9.56 -4.57 7.88
C MET A 243 -9.67 -4.48 6.36
N CYS A 244 -8.64 -4.00 5.68
CA CYS A 244 -8.62 -3.92 4.21
C CYS A 244 -8.76 -5.31 3.57
N GLN A 245 -8.07 -6.32 4.11
CA GLN A 245 -8.15 -7.69 3.61
C GLN A 245 -9.54 -8.29 3.80
N ALA A 246 -10.12 -8.18 5.00
CA ALA A 246 -11.46 -8.70 5.29
C ALA A 246 -12.53 -8.05 4.41
N ILE A 247 -12.47 -6.73 4.25
CA ILE A 247 -13.42 -5.97 3.43
C ILE A 247 -13.24 -6.30 1.93
N GLY A 248 -12.01 -6.54 1.48
CA GLY A 248 -11.72 -7.06 0.14
C GLY A 248 -12.31 -8.46 -0.11
N VAL A 249 -12.22 -9.36 0.86
CA VAL A 249 -12.85 -10.69 0.77
C VAL A 249 -14.38 -10.56 0.79
N LEU A 250 -14.93 -9.74 1.67
CA LEU A 250 -16.38 -9.53 1.77
C LEU A 250 -16.97 -8.97 0.47
N VAL A 251 -16.33 -7.96 -0.15
CA VAL A 251 -16.86 -7.37 -1.40
C VAL A 251 -16.72 -8.30 -2.59
N THR A 252 -15.68 -9.14 -2.64
CA THR A 252 -15.52 -10.13 -3.72
C THR A 252 -16.52 -11.27 -3.59
N MET A 253 -16.78 -11.75 -2.37
CA MET A 253 -17.88 -12.70 -2.11
C MET A 253 -19.24 -12.08 -2.44
N ALA A 254 -19.46 -10.81 -2.06
CA ALA A 254 -20.68 -10.10 -2.39
C ALA A 254 -20.89 -9.96 -3.91
N SER A 255 -19.89 -9.49 -4.66
CA SER A 255 -20.04 -9.33 -6.11
C SER A 255 -20.32 -10.65 -6.84
N VAL A 256 -19.67 -11.74 -6.43
CA VAL A 256 -19.93 -13.08 -6.97
C VAL A 256 -21.34 -13.55 -6.65
N THR A 257 -21.79 -13.41 -5.39
CA THR A 257 -23.14 -13.84 -4.97
C THR A 257 -24.23 -12.99 -5.63
N SER A 258 -24.08 -11.68 -5.71
CA SER A 258 -25.04 -10.81 -6.42
C SER A 258 -25.14 -11.20 -7.90
N THR A 259 -24.01 -11.44 -8.57
CA THR A 259 -24.01 -11.86 -9.99
C THR A 259 -24.69 -13.21 -10.19
N LEU A 260 -24.39 -14.20 -9.33
CA LEU A 260 -25.03 -15.51 -9.36
C LEU A 260 -26.55 -15.38 -9.17
N PHE A 261 -27.02 -14.67 -8.15
CA PHE A 261 -28.45 -14.56 -7.88
C PHE A 261 -29.20 -13.78 -8.95
N ILE A 262 -28.62 -12.70 -9.51
CA ILE A 262 -29.22 -11.98 -10.64
C ILE A 262 -29.37 -12.91 -11.86
N SER A 263 -28.34 -13.71 -12.17
CA SER A 263 -28.41 -14.68 -13.27
C SER A 263 -29.49 -15.74 -13.03
N LEU A 264 -29.59 -16.31 -11.82
CA LEU A 264 -30.63 -17.28 -11.48
C LEU A 264 -32.04 -16.69 -11.54
N ILE A 265 -32.23 -15.47 -11.04
CA ILE A 265 -33.51 -14.74 -11.18
C ILE A 265 -33.86 -14.53 -12.65
N THR A 266 -32.87 -14.18 -13.48
CA THR A 266 -33.07 -13.96 -14.92
C THR A 266 -33.52 -15.26 -15.60
N VAL A 267 -32.89 -16.39 -15.28
CA VAL A 267 -33.26 -17.72 -15.81
C VAL A 267 -34.67 -18.13 -15.34
N ASP A 268 -34.98 -17.96 -14.05
CA ASP A 268 -36.33 -18.24 -13.51
C ASP A 268 -37.42 -17.46 -14.26
N ARG A 269 -37.20 -16.16 -14.46
CA ARG A 269 -38.14 -15.29 -15.20
C ARG A 269 -38.27 -15.69 -16.65
N TYR A 270 -37.16 -15.98 -17.33
CA TYR A 270 -37.16 -16.44 -18.72
C TYR A 270 -37.97 -17.74 -18.89
N LEU A 271 -37.75 -18.72 -18.03
CA LEU A 271 -38.48 -19.99 -18.06
C LEU A 271 -39.97 -19.80 -17.80
N ALA A 272 -40.33 -18.95 -16.83
CA ALA A 272 -41.73 -18.65 -16.53
C ALA A 272 -42.48 -17.98 -17.69
N VAL A 273 -41.81 -17.13 -18.47
CA VAL A 273 -42.39 -16.48 -19.65
C VAL A 273 -42.44 -17.42 -20.84
N ARG A 274 -41.39 -18.20 -21.10
CA ARG A 274 -41.30 -19.09 -22.27
C ARG A 274 -42.18 -20.33 -22.14
N PHE A 275 -42.33 -20.85 -20.92
CA PHE A 275 -43.05 -22.08 -20.60
C PHE A 275 -44.11 -21.83 -19.51
N PRO A 276 -45.17 -21.04 -19.80
CA PRO A 276 -46.16 -20.65 -18.79
C PRO A 276 -46.95 -21.82 -18.19
N LEU A 277 -47.08 -22.93 -18.93
CA LEU A 277 -47.77 -24.16 -18.52
C LEU A 277 -46.80 -25.34 -18.23
N GLY A 278 -45.48 -25.11 -18.30
CA GLY A 278 -44.48 -26.14 -18.07
C GLY A 278 -44.15 -26.32 -16.59
N GLU A 279 -43.92 -27.56 -16.14
CA GLU A 279 -43.52 -27.89 -14.75
C GLU A 279 -42.08 -27.43 -14.38
N PHE A 280 -41.35 -26.81 -15.32
CA PHE A 280 -39.98 -26.32 -15.12
C PHE A 280 -39.96 -25.01 -14.33
N ARG A 281 -40.39 -25.04 -13.06
CA ARG A 281 -40.15 -23.97 -12.09
C ARG A 281 -39.11 -24.41 -11.07
N PHE A 282 -38.21 -23.50 -10.70
CA PHE A 282 -37.25 -23.76 -9.64
C PHE A 282 -37.98 -23.99 -8.31
N SER A 283 -38.01 -25.25 -7.86
CA SER A 283 -38.43 -25.60 -6.50
C SER A 283 -37.33 -25.17 -5.52
N ILE A 284 -37.72 -24.53 -4.40
CA ILE A 284 -36.82 -24.13 -3.28
C ILE A 284 -35.85 -25.26 -2.95
N LEU A 285 -36.36 -26.49 -2.87
CA LEU A 285 -35.58 -27.63 -2.44
C LEU A 285 -34.44 -27.93 -3.43
N ARG A 286 -34.70 -27.85 -4.74
CA ARG A 286 -33.68 -28.14 -5.77
C ARG A 286 -32.60 -27.06 -5.87
N VAL A 287 -32.97 -25.80 -5.65
CA VAL A 287 -32.02 -24.68 -5.62
C VAL A 287 -31.19 -24.69 -4.35
N TYR A 288 -31.82 -24.92 -3.19
CA TYR A 288 -31.13 -25.03 -1.92
C TYR A 288 -30.13 -26.18 -1.92
N LEU A 289 -30.53 -27.37 -2.39
CA LEU A 289 -29.64 -28.53 -2.57
C LEU A 289 -28.50 -28.22 -3.56
N ALA A 290 -28.78 -27.57 -4.69
CA ALA A 290 -27.76 -27.19 -5.68
C ALA A 290 -26.76 -26.14 -5.17
N VAL A 291 -27.16 -25.23 -4.28
CA VAL A 291 -26.29 -24.17 -3.72
C VAL A 291 -25.54 -24.65 -2.47
N THR A 292 -26.14 -25.53 -1.66
CA THR A 292 -25.53 -26.06 -0.42
C THR A 292 -24.75 -27.35 -0.63
N GLY A 293 -24.86 -27.99 -1.80
CA GLY A 293 -24.17 -29.24 -2.13
C GLY A 293 -24.62 -30.44 -1.30
N THR A 294 -25.81 -30.37 -0.71
CA THR A 294 -26.50 -31.49 -0.02
C THR A 294 -27.59 -32.05 -0.91
#